data_AF-A0A0P0FW92-F1
#
_entry.id   AF-A0A0P0FW92-F1
#
_cell.length_a   1.000
_cell.length_b   1.000
_cell.length_c   1.000
_cell.angle_alpha   90.00
_cell.angle_beta   90.00
_cell.angle_gamma   90.00
#
_symmetry.space_group_name_H-M   'P 1'
#
loop_
_entity.id
_entity.type
_entity.pdbx_description
1 polymer ?
#
loop_
_entity_poly.entity_id
_entity_poly.type
_entity_poly.pdbx_seq_one_letter_code
_entity_poly.pdbx_strand_id
1 'polypeptide(L)' 'MVEEELDETAYWLELIMELELVKPELLQDLHHENKELVSIIVKSIITMRNKQNIEIK' A
#
# COMPACT_ATOMS: atom_id res chain seq x y z
N MET A 1 -7.11 3.59 8.97
CA MET A 1 -7.15 4.31 7.67
C MET A 1 -6.72 3.34 6.58
N VAL A 2 -7.11 3.55 5.32
CA VAL A 2 -6.73 2.62 4.22
C VAL A 2 -5.21 2.50 4.05
N GLU A 3 -4.45 3.58 4.28
CA GLU A 3 -2.97 3.54 4.27
C GLU A 3 -2.43 2.62 5.38
N GLU A 4 -2.97 2.71 6.60
CA GLU A 4 -2.56 1.87 7.73
C GLU A 4 -2.86 0.38 7.49
N GLU A 5 -4.00 0.07 6.87
CA GLU A 5 -4.36 -1.33 6.53
C GLU A 5 -3.41 -1.92 5.48
N LEU A 6 -2.97 -1.12 4.51
CA LEU A 6 -2.01 -1.52 3.49
C LEU A 6 -0.61 -1.72 4.07
N ASP A 7 -0.17 -0.82 4.96
CA ASP A 7 1.10 -0.91 5.67
C ASP A 7 1.15 -2.16 6.58
N GLU A 8 0.07 -2.44 7.33
CA GLU A 8 -0.04 -3.67 8.13
C GLU A 8 -0.01 -4.92 7.25
N THR A 9 -0.69 -4.90 6.10
CA THR A 9 -0.68 -6.03 5.17
C THR A 9 0.72 -6.26 4.60
N ALA A 10 1.46 -5.21 4.23
CA ALA A 10 2.82 -5.31 3.76
C ALA A 10 3.74 -5.91 4.84
N TYR A 11 3.60 -5.45 6.09
CA TYR A 11 4.33 -5.98 7.23
C TYR A 11 4.09 -7.49 7.42
N TRP A 12 2.84 -7.94 7.36
CA TRP A 12 2.55 -9.37 7.50
C TRP A 12 3.10 -10.20 6.35
N LEU A 13 3.01 -9.71 5.11
CA LEU A 13 3.59 -10.39 3.95
C LEU A 13 5.11 -10.53 4.09
N GLU A 14 5.79 -9.46 4.50
CA GLU A 14 7.24 -9.45 4.73
C GLU A 14 7.63 -10.44 5.83
N LEU A 15 6.94 -10.42 6.96
CA LEU A 15 7.21 -11.33 8.07
C LEU A 15 6.99 -12.80 7.68
N ILE A 16 5.93 -13.11 6.92
CA ILE A 16 5.64 -14.47 6.46
C ILE A 16 6.72 -14.95 5.47
N MET A 17 7.20 -14.07 4.59
CA MET A 17 8.31 -14.38 3.66
C MET A 17 9.62 -14.60 4.42
N GLU A 18 9.95 -13.75 5.40
CA GLU A 18 11.17 -13.87 6.22
C GLU A 18 11.20 -15.14 7.07
N LEU A 19 10.04 -15.56 7.61
CA LEU A 19 9.90 -16.77 8.41
C LEU A 19 9.78 -18.04 7.55
N GLU A 20 9.82 -17.92 6.21
CA GLU A 20 9.67 -19.01 5.24
C GLU A 20 8.41 -19.87 5.47
N LEU A 21 7.35 -19.29 6.04
CA LEU A 21 6.10 -20.00 6.33
C LEU A 21 5.33 -20.35 5.03
N VAL A 22 5.60 -19.59 3.97
CA VAL A 22 5.07 -19.78 2.61
C VAL A 22 6.22 -19.52 1.64
N LYS A 23 6.23 -20.23 0.51
CA LYS A 23 7.20 -19.97 -0.56
C LYS A 23 7.12 -18.51 -1.02
N PRO A 24 8.22 -17.74 -1.02
CA PRO A 24 8.20 -16.33 -1.41
C PRO A 24 7.62 -16.08 -2.80
N GLU A 25 7.83 -17.03 -3.72
CA GLU A 25 7.27 -17.06 -5.08
C GLU A 25 5.75 -16.83 -5.10
N LEU A 26 5.03 -17.34 -4.10
CA LEU A 26 3.57 -17.25 -4.00
C LEU A 26 3.10 -15.92 -3.38
N LEU A 27 4.01 -15.18 -2.75
CA LEU A 27 3.72 -13.92 -2.05
C LEU A 27 4.25 -12.69 -2.79
N GLN A 28 5.15 -12.87 -3.77
CA GLN A 28 5.73 -11.76 -4.54
C GLN A 28 4.68 -10.94 -5.28
N ASP A 29 3.72 -11.59 -5.94
CA ASP A 29 2.66 -10.90 -6.67
C ASP A 29 1.77 -10.08 -5.71
N LEU A 30 1.44 -10.64 -4.53
CA LEU A 30 0.66 -9.96 -3.50
C LEU A 30 1.40 -8.77 -2.89
N HIS A 31 2.71 -8.91 -2.64
CA HIS A 31 3.54 -7.82 -2.13
C HIS A 31 3.70 -6.71 -3.16
N HIS A 32 3.80 -7.07 -4.45
CA HIS A 32 3.83 -6.11 -5.55
C HIS A 32 2.53 -5.34 -5.67
N GLU A 33 1.38 -6.04 -5.69
CA GLU A 33 0.06 -5.43 -5.76
C GLU A 33 -0.18 -4.49 -4.57
N ASN A 34 0.22 -4.88 -3.35
CA ASN A 34 0.11 -4.02 -2.17
C ASN A 34 0.83 -2.67 -2.39
N LYS A 35 2.05 -2.68 -2.93
CA LYS A 35 2.80 -1.44 -3.24
C LYS A 35 2.10 -0.58 -4.30
N GLU A 36 1.46 -1.21 -5.29
CA GLU A 36 0.67 -0.48 -6.28
C GLU A 36 -0.55 0.19 -5.64
N LEU A 37 -1.25 -0.51 -4.74
CA LEU A 37 -2.37 0.04 -3.98
C LEU A 37 -1.94 1.22 -3.11
N VAL A 38 -0.84 1.12 -2.38
CA VAL A 38 -0.27 2.25 -1.61
C VAL A 38 -0.04 3.46 -2.52
N SER A 39 0.57 3.25 -3.69
CA SER A 39 0.82 4.31 -4.67
C SER A 39 -0.48 4.99 -5.14
N ILE A 40 -1.52 4.20 -5.43
CA ILE A 40 -2.84 4.71 -5.84
C ILE A 40 -3.49 5.54 -4.73
N ILE A 41 -3.48 5.04 -3.49
CA ILE A 41 -4.09 5.71 -2.34
C ILE A 41 -3.38 7.04 -2.05
N VAL A 42 -2.05 7.03 -1.96
CA VAL A 42 -1.25 8.24 -1.75
C VAL A 42 -1.51 9.28 -2.85
N LYS A 43 -1.52 8.86 -4.12
CA LYS A 43 -1.84 9.76 -5.25
C LYS A 43 -3.26 10.30 -5.17
N SER A 44 -4.23 9.49 -4.74
CA SER A 44 -5.61 9.92 -4.58
C SER A 44 -5.75 10.98 -3.49
N ILE A 45 -5.07 10.79 -2.36
CA ILE A 45 -5.02 11.76 -1.26
C ILE A 45 -4.37 13.07 -1.71
N ILE A 46 -3.23 12.99 -2.39
CA ILE A 46 -2.54 14.19 -2.93
C ILE A 46 -3.45 14.91 -3.93
N THR A 47 -4.10 14.19 -4.83
CA THR A 47 -5.02 14.76 -5.83
C THR A 47 -6.18 15.48 -5.15
N MET A 48 -6.77 14.88 -4.12
CA MET A 48 -7.87 15.47 -3.38
C MET A 48 -7.43 16.73 -2.62
N ARG A 49 -6.28 16.70 -1.94
CA ARG A 49 -5.71 17.86 -1.23
C ARG A 49 -5.40 19.01 -2.19
N ASN A 50 -4.87 18.70 -3.38
CA ASN A 50 -4.58 19.71 -4.40
C ASN A 50 -5.87 20.36 -4.93
N LYS A 51 -6.94 19.58 -5.15
CA LYS A 51 -8.25 20.15 -5.54
C LYS A 51 -8.82 21.08 -4.46
N GLN A 52 -8.77 20.68 -3.19
CA GLN A 52 -9.20 21.53 -2.07
C GLN A 52 -8.40 22.84 -2.00
N ASN A 53 -7.08 22.79 -2.20
CA ASN A 53 -6.24 23.99 -2.21
C ASN A 53 -6.51 24.94 -3.39
N ILE A 54 -7.04 24.43 -4.51
CA ILE A 54 -7.43 25.25 -5.67
C ILE A 54 -8.78 25.92 -5.40
N GLU A 55 -9.74 25.24 -4.78
CA GLU A 55 -11.08 25.80 -4.49
C GLU A 55 -11.07 26.88 -3.39
N ILE A 56 -10.05 26.91 -2.53
CA ILE A 56 -9.90 27.89 -1.43
C ILE A 56 -9.19 29.19 -1.90
N LYS A 57 -8.59 29.21 -3.10
CA LYS A 57 -7.91 30.39 -3.67
C LYS A 57 -8.80 31.17 -4.62
#